data_AF-A0AAU6DCP6-F1
#
_entry.id   AF-A0AAU6DCP6-F1
#
_cell.length_a   1.000
_cell.length_b   1.000
_cell.length_c   1.000
_cell.angle_alpha   90.00
_cell.angle_beta   90.00
_cell.angle_gamma   90.00
#
_symmetry.space_group_name_H-M   'P 1'
#
loop_
_entity.id
_entity.type
_entity.pdbx_description
1 polymer ?
#
loop_
_entity_poly.entity_id
_entity_poly.type
_entity_poly.pdbx_seq_one_letter_code
_entity_poly.pdbx_strand_id
1 'polypeptide(L)'
;MGPVGFGSFAFTGGGTFINLVAATTNALNGALLARRPDHYKNFTVVGILLMALLGGIGGGVSRDVLVGRVPAALTNSSHIALCLLAGFVGYHLAYDKGQLFREGLFQFVTSFALPWYAIVGAQTGVDVGLPVLGSLALAVVGPTTGRFLIDISCGVPPKQFVRASGPWPSPR
;
A
#
# COMPACT_ATOMS: atom_id res chain seq x y z
N MET A 1 -12.31 18.35 14.84
CA MET A 1 -12.90 18.82 13.56
C MET A 1 -13.81 17.70 13.05
N GLY A 2 -15.09 18.00 12.79
CA GLY A 2 -16.02 17.01 12.22
C GLY A 2 -15.61 16.59 10.81
N PRO A 3 -16.10 15.43 10.32
CA PRO A 3 -15.79 14.96 8.98
C PRO A 3 -16.40 15.88 7.92
N VAL A 4 -15.54 16.44 7.07
CA VAL A 4 -15.93 17.13 5.83
C VAL A 4 -16.06 16.06 4.75
N GLY A 5 -17.28 15.90 4.23
CA GLY A 5 -17.60 14.90 3.22
C GLY A 5 -18.71 15.33 2.28
N PHE A 6 -18.70 14.77 1.07
CA PHE A 6 -19.73 14.93 0.05
C PHE A 6 -20.30 13.55 -0.28
N GLY A 7 -21.55 13.26 0.11
CA GLY A 7 -22.11 11.91 -0.05
C GLY A 7 -21.31 10.85 0.72
N SER A 8 -20.99 9.72 0.09
CA SER A 8 -20.17 8.64 0.68
C SER A 8 -18.67 8.96 0.78
N PHE A 9 -18.22 10.12 0.27
CA PHE A 9 -16.82 10.55 0.32
C PHE A 9 -16.55 11.34 1.59
N ALA A 10 -15.59 10.90 2.41
CA ALA A 10 -15.13 11.63 3.59
C ALA A 10 -13.60 11.79 3.60
N PHE A 11 -13.11 12.98 3.94
CA PHE A 11 -11.68 13.35 3.86
C PHE A 11 -11.03 13.73 5.20
N THR A 12 -11.82 14.00 6.25
CA THR A 12 -11.32 14.44 7.57
C THR A 12 -11.98 13.64 8.71
N GLY A 13 -11.25 13.40 9.80
CA GLY A 13 -11.65 12.52 10.91
C GLY A 13 -10.43 11.89 11.61
N GLY A 14 -10.65 11.20 12.75
CA GLY A 14 -9.60 10.60 13.59
C GLY A 14 -8.74 9.55 12.88
N GLY A 15 -7.76 10.00 12.09
CA GLY A 15 -6.85 9.16 11.30
C GLY A 15 -7.26 8.97 9.82
N THR A 16 -8.41 9.49 9.38
CA THR A 16 -8.92 9.31 8.00
C THR A 16 -7.99 9.92 6.95
N PHE A 17 -7.51 11.15 7.19
CA PHE A 17 -6.60 11.83 6.25
C PHE A 17 -5.30 11.04 6.06
N ILE A 18 -4.71 10.57 7.15
CA ILE A 18 -3.45 9.79 7.12
C ILE A 18 -3.69 8.46 6.39
N ASN A 19 -4.83 7.80 6.63
CA ASN A 19 -5.21 6.59 5.90
C ASN A 19 -5.34 6.80 4.39
N LEU A 20 -5.95 7.91 3.96
CA LEU A 20 -6.08 8.23 2.54
C LEU A 20 -4.70 8.51 1.91
N VAL A 21 -3.83 9.25 2.59
CA VAL A 21 -2.45 9.49 2.12
C VAL A 21 -1.67 8.17 2.03
N ALA A 22 -1.75 7.32 3.06
CA ALA A 22 -1.11 6.02 3.07
C ALA A 22 -1.61 5.13 1.91
N ALA A 23 -2.93 5.06 1.73
CA ALA A 23 -3.54 4.23 0.71
C ALA A 23 -3.21 4.72 -0.71
N THR A 24 -3.28 6.03 -0.96
CA THR A 24 -2.98 6.60 -2.29
C THR A 24 -1.51 6.44 -2.69
N THR A 25 -0.60 6.74 -1.77
CA THR A 25 0.84 6.56 -2.03
C THR A 25 1.19 5.09 -2.27
N ASN A 26 0.61 4.17 -1.49
CA ASN A 26 0.87 2.75 -1.70
C ASN A 26 0.19 2.18 -2.95
N ALA A 27 -0.94 2.75 -3.37
CA ALA A 27 -1.58 2.41 -4.64
C ALA A 27 -0.72 2.81 -5.84
N LEU A 28 -0.14 4.01 -5.81
CA LEU A 28 0.82 4.45 -6.81
C LEU A 28 2.03 3.50 -6.88
N ASN A 29 2.58 3.10 -5.72
CA ASN A 29 3.64 2.09 -5.66
C ASN A 29 3.22 0.76 -6.28
N GLY A 30 2.00 0.29 -6.04
CA GLY A 30 1.50 -0.96 -6.61
C GLY A 30 1.45 -0.93 -8.14
N ALA A 31 1.00 0.18 -8.72
CA ALA A 31 1.00 0.37 -10.17
C ALA A 31 2.41 0.43 -10.76
N LEU A 32 3.32 1.18 -10.13
CA LEU A 32 4.73 1.25 -10.55
C LEU A 32 5.43 -0.11 -10.44
N LEU A 33 5.15 -0.85 -9.36
CA LEU A 33 5.72 -2.16 -9.11
C LEU A 33 5.28 -3.20 -10.15
N ALA A 34 4.03 -3.17 -10.61
CA ALA A 34 3.53 -4.07 -11.65
C ALA A 34 4.31 -3.99 -12.99
N ARG A 35 5.05 -2.88 -13.21
CA ARG A 35 5.86 -2.63 -14.40
C ARG A 35 7.35 -2.75 -14.16
N ARG A 36 7.77 -3.07 -12.93
CA ARG A 36 9.16 -3.33 -12.60
C ARG A 36 9.63 -4.64 -13.27
N PRO A 37 10.88 -4.73 -13.76
CA PRO A 37 11.36 -5.92 -14.48
C PRO A 37 11.13 -7.25 -13.73
N ASP A 38 11.36 -7.27 -12.42
CA ASP A 38 11.14 -8.45 -11.56
C ASP A 38 9.67 -8.90 -11.51
N HIS A 39 8.73 -7.98 -11.68
CA HIS A 39 7.29 -8.17 -11.43
C HIS A 39 6.44 -8.15 -12.71
N TYR A 40 7.04 -7.80 -13.84
CA TYR A 40 6.34 -7.61 -15.10
C TYR A 40 5.79 -8.93 -15.65
N LYS A 41 4.47 -8.99 -15.88
CA LYS A 41 3.76 -10.17 -16.42
C LYS A 41 2.84 -9.85 -17.60
N ASN A 42 3.13 -8.80 -18.38
CA ASN A 42 2.22 -8.30 -19.43
C ASN A 42 0.82 -7.96 -18.89
N PHE A 43 0.75 -7.27 -17.74
CA PHE A 43 -0.53 -6.90 -17.13
C PHE A 43 -1.35 -5.97 -18.03
N THR A 44 -2.65 -6.28 -18.12
CA THR A 44 -3.65 -5.37 -18.68
C THR A 44 -3.78 -4.11 -17.80
N VAL A 45 -4.44 -3.08 -18.31
CA VAL A 45 -4.76 -1.87 -17.52
C VAL A 45 -5.50 -2.26 -16.23
N VAL A 46 -6.49 -3.15 -16.34
CA VAL A 46 -7.22 -3.69 -15.19
C VAL A 46 -6.28 -4.38 -14.22
N GLY A 47 -5.35 -5.22 -14.70
CA GLY A 47 -4.34 -5.86 -13.85
C GLY A 47 -3.50 -4.87 -13.06
N ILE A 48 -3.11 -3.75 -13.67
CA ILE A 48 -2.32 -2.69 -13.00
C ILE A 48 -3.16 -1.96 -11.95
N LEU A 49 -4.42 -1.65 -12.26
CA LEU A 49 -5.35 -1.08 -11.29
C LEU A 49 -5.62 -2.04 -10.12
N LEU A 50 -5.68 -3.34 -10.36
CA LEU A 50 -5.78 -4.34 -9.30
C LEU A 50 -4.52 -4.35 -8.43
N MET A 51 -3.31 -4.26 -8.99
CA MET A 51 -2.08 -4.14 -8.19
C MET A 51 -2.07 -2.84 -7.37
N ALA A 52 -2.58 -1.74 -7.94
CA ALA A 52 -2.76 -0.49 -7.21
C ALA A 52 -3.76 -0.64 -6.05
N LEU A 53 -4.86 -1.38 -6.22
CA LEU A 53 -5.78 -1.69 -5.13
C LEU A 53 -5.14 -2.60 -4.07
N LEU A 54 -4.44 -3.66 -4.47
CA LEU A 54 -3.76 -4.56 -3.53
C LEU A 54 -2.73 -3.82 -2.68
N GLY A 55 -1.91 -2.96 -3.29
CA GLY A 55 -1.00 -2.08 -2.57
C GLY A 55 -1.77 -1.07 -1.72
N GLY A 56 -2.70 -0.37 -2.35
CA GLY A 56 -3.41 0.77 -1.78
C GLY A 56 -4.24 0.43 -0.55
N ILE A 57 -5.10 -0.59 -0.60
CA ILE A 57 -6.02 -0.92 0.49
C ILE A 57 -5.68 -2.22 1.21
N GLY A 58 -4.83 -3.10 0.66
CA GLY A 58 -4.56 -4.43 1.22
C GLY A 58 -4.01 -4.37 2.66
N GLY A 59 -3.15 -3.38 2.95
CA GLY A 59 -2.64 -3.13 4.30
C GLY A 59 -3.73 -2.72 5.29
N GLY A 60 -4.55 -1.75 4.90
CA GLY A 60 -5.66 -1.26 5.74
C GLY A 60 -6.74 -2.31 5.97
N VAL A 61 -7.12 -3.06 4.92
CA VAL A 61 -8.09 -4.16 5.04
C VAL A 61 -7.60 -5.23 6.00
N SER A 62 -6.34 -5.65 5.86
CA SER A 62 -5.77 -6.71 6.71
C SER A 62 -5.71 -6.28 8.18
N ARG A 63 -5.24 -5.05 8.44
CA ARG A 63 -5.27 -4.42 9.76
C ARG A 63 -6.67 -4.43 10.36
N ASP A 64 -7.67 -3.93 9.63
CA ASP A 64 -9.02 -3.73 10.15
C ASP A 64 -9.68 -5.08 10.45
N VAL A 65 -9.48 -6.09 9.60
CA VAL A 65 -9.97 -7.47 9.81
C VAL A 65 -9.34 -8.10 11.05
N LEU A 66 -8.03 -7.94 11.27
CA LEU A 66 -7.35 -8.51 12.45
C LEU A 66 -7.89 -7.99 13.78
N VAL A 67 -8.41 -6.77 13.80
CA VAL A 67 -9.04 -6.16 14.99
C VAL A 67 -10.56 -6.28 15.00
N GLY A 68 -11.15 -7.05 14.06
CA GLY A 68 -12.59 -7.27 13.99
C GLY A 68 -13.42 -6.05 13.55
N ARG A 69 -12.81 -5.07 12.88
CA ARG A 69 -13.49 -3.89 12.34
C ARG A 69 -13.85 -4.11 10.86
N VAL A 70 -14.97 -3.53 10.43
CA VAL A 70 -15.28 -3.47 9.00
C VAL A 70 -14.25 -2.55 8.32
N PRO A 71 -13.55 -3.01 7.26
CA PRO A 71 -12.50 -2.23 6.64
C PRO A 71 -12.94 -0.84 6.17
N ALA A 72 -12.16 0.18 6.50
CA ALA A 72 -12.44 1.56 6.10
C ALA A 72 -12.53 1.74 4.57
N ALA A 73 -11.82 0.89 3.82
CA ALA A 73 -11.85 0.87 2.37
C ALA A 73 -13.23 0.48 1.80
N LEU A 74 -14.03 -0.28 2.55
CA LEU A 74 -15.36 -0.74 2.13
C LEU A 74 -16.48 0.21 2.59
N THR A 75 -16.23 1.01 3.63
CA THR A 75 -17.22 1.95 4.17
C THR A 75 -17.06 3.37 3.63
N ASN A 76 -15.85 3.77 3.23
CA ASN A 76 -15.56 5.08 2.65
C ASN A 76 -15.02 4.93 1.22
N SER A 77 -15.85 5.31 0.23
CA SER A 77 -15.55 5.21 -1.20
C SER A 77 -14.33 6.01 -1.64
N SER A 78 -13.91 7.02 -0.85
CA SER A 78 -12.69 7.80 -1.13
C SER A 78 -11.44 6.93 -1.22
N HIS A 79 -11.34 5.84 -0.43
CA HIS A 79 -10.16 4.97 -0.48
C HIS A 79 -10.03 4.30 -1.85
N ILE A 80 -11.09 3.66 -2.32
CA ILE A 80 -11.09 2.96 -3.62
C ILE A 80 -10.91 3.96 -4.76
N ALA A 81 -11.67 5.07 -4.74
CA ALA A 81 -11.60 6.08 -5.78
C ALA A 81 -10.20 6.67 -5.93
N LEU A 82 -9.56 7.04 -4.82
CA LEU A 82 -8.21 7.60 -4.87
C LEU A 82 -7.14 6.55 -5.20
N CYS A 83 -7.31 5.29 -4.79
CA CYS A 83 -6.39 4.21 -5.19
C CYS A 83 -6.46 3.94 -6.69
N LEU A 84 -7.66 3.95 -7.28
CA LEU A 84 -7.83 3.82 -8.73
C LEU A 84 -7.22 5.00 -9.48
N LEU A 85 -7.42 6.23 -8.98
CA LEU A 85 -6.81 7.43 -9.54
C LEU A 85 -5.27 7.34 -9.50
N ALA A 86 -4.71 6.97 -8.34
CA ALA A 86 -3.27 6.78 -8.18
C ALA A 86 -2.73 5.65 -9.08
N GLY A 87 -3.49 4.56 -9.23
CA GLY A 87 -3.15 3.46 -10.13
C GLY A 87 -3.14 3.89 -11.60
N PHE A 88 -4.11 4.70 -12.02
CA PHE A 88 -4.17 5.27 -13.37
C PHE A 88 -3.00 6.22 -13.64
N VAL A 89 -2.66 7.09 -12.68
CA VAL A 89 -1.47 7.95 -12.75
C VAL A 89 -0.20 7.10 -12.84
N GLY A 90 -0.08 6.06 -12.02
CA GLY A 90 1.06 5.13 -12.04
C GLY A 90 1.19 4.37 -13.37
N TYR A 91 0.06 3.98 -13.97
CA TYR A 91 0.03 3.36 -15.30
C TYR A 91 0.64 4.27 -16.38
N HIS A 92 0.20 5.52 -16.46
CA HIS A 92 0.72 6.49 -17.42
C HIS A 92 2.20 6.80 -17.19
N LEU A 93 2.58 7.02 -15.93
CA LEU A 93 3.95 7.34 -15.56
C LEU A 93 4.91 6.17 -15.82
N ALA A 94 4.40 4.93 -15.75
CA ALA A 94 5.16 3.74 -16.11
C ALA A 94 5.41 3.61 -17.62
N TYR A 95 4.49 4.09 -18.46
CA TYR A 95 4.65 4.07 -19.93
C TYR A 95 5.57 5.17 -20.45
N ASP A 96 5.46 6.39 -19.91
CA ASP A 96 6.07 7.57 -20.54
C ASP A 96 7.51 7.86 -20.09
N LYS A 97 7.98 7.27 -18.99
CA LYS A 97 9.26 7.62 -18.35
C LYS A 97 10.28 6.47 -18.39
N GLY A 98 11.57 6.82 -18.42
CA GLY A 98 12.68 5.86 -18.38
C GLY A 98 12.75 5.04 -17.08
N GLN A 99 13.39 3.87 -17.14
CA GLN A 99 13.47 2.91 -16.03
C GLN A 99 14.05 3.50 -14.74
N LEU A 100 15.11 4.32 -14.84
CA LEU A 100 15.77 4.93 -13.68
C LEU A 100 14.84 5.89 -12.91
N PHE A 101 14.04 6.68 -13.63
CA PHE A 101 13.07 7.58 -13.02
C PHE A 101 11.98 6.80 -12.27
N ARG A 102 11.47 5.72 -12.87
CA ARG A 102 10.43 4.87 -12.26
C ARG A 102 10.93 4.22 -10.97
N GLU A 103 12.17 3.73 -10.97
CA GLU A 103 12.79 3.12 -9.80
C GLU A 103 12.98 4.15 -8.67
N GLY A 104 13.52 5.34 -8.99
CA GLY A 104 13.68 6.42 -8.02
C GLY A 104 12.34 6.90 -7.43
N LEU A 105 11.32 7.04 -8.28
CA LEU A 105 9.98 7.41 -7.83
C LEU A 105 9.34 6.33 -6.95
N PHE A 106 9.44 5.05 -7.34
CA PHE A 106 8.95 3.94 -6.54
C PHE A 106 9.60 3.93 -5.13
N GLN A 107 10.91 4.14 -5.05
CA GLN A 107 11.62 4.19 -3.77
C GLN A 107 11.19 5.40 -2.94
N PHE A 108 11.06 6.58 -3.57
CA PHE A 108 10.60 7.80 -2.91
C PHE A 108 9.19 7.63 -2.34
N VAL A 109 8.23 7.17 -3.14
CA VAL A 109 6.85 6.98 -2.73
C VAL A 109 6.75 5.87 -1.67
N THR A 110 7.56 4.82 -1.75
CA THR A 110 7.64 3.77 -0.70
C THR A 110 8.09 4.34 0.64
N SER A 111 9.11 5.20 0.66
CA SER A 111 9.58 5.86 1.88
C SER A 111 8.51 6.75 2.53
N PHE A 112 7.60 7.32 1.74
CA PHE A 112 6.44 8.06 2.27
C PHE A 112 5.31 7.16 2.74
N ALA A 113 5.00 6.06 2.03
CA ALA A 113 3.84 5.22 2.33
C ALA A 113 3.99 4.41 3.63
N LEU A 114 5.17 3.82 3.87
CA LEU A 114 5.39 2.89 4.98
C LEU A 114 5.20 3.54 6.37
N PRO A 115 5.74 4.74 6.68
CA PRO A 115 5.55 5.37 7.98
C PRO A 115 4.09 5.68 8.28
N TRP A 116 3.32 6.18 7.31
CA TRP A 116 1.89 6.46 7.51
C TRP A 116 1.12 5.20 7.88
N TYR A 117 1.40 4.10 7.19
CA TYR A 117 0.79 2.82 7.50
C TYR A 117 1.19 2.29 8.87
N ALA A 118 2.45 2.44 9.26
CA ALA A 118 2.94 2.03 10.57
C ALA A 118 2.28 2.83 11.71
N ILE A 119 2.17 4.16 11.56
CA ILE A 119 1.51 5.05 12.53
C ILE A 119 0.05 4.65 12.71
N VAL A 120 -0.70 4.49 11.61
CA VAL A 120 -2.12 4.13 11.73
C VAL A 120 -2.31 2.70 12.27
N GLY A 121 -1.44 1.77 11.91
CA GLY A 121 -1.45 0.40 12.46
C GLY A 121 -1.24 0.38 13.97
N ALA A 122 -0.21 1.10 14.45
CA ALA A 122 0.07 1.24 15.87
C ALA A 122 -1.11 1.91 16.62
N GLN A 123 -1.63 3.01 16.07
CA GLN A 123 -2.75 3.73 16.66
C GLN A 123 -4.01 2.86 16.74
N THR A 124 -4.32 2.12 15.66
CA THR A 124 -5.47 1.20 15.65
C THR A 124 -5.37 0.14 16.74
N GLY A 125 -4.17 -0.39 16.98
CA GLY A 125 -3.93 -1.36 18.05
C GLY A 125 -4.14 -0.76 19.45
N VAL A 126 -3.65 0.47 19.67
CA VAL A 126 -3.88 1.19 20.93
C VAL A 126 -5.37 1.50 21.13
N ASP A 127 -6.07 1.92 20.07
CA ASP A 127 -7.50 2.30 20.13
C ASP A 127 -8.42 1.13 20.52
N VAL A 128 -8.05 -0.11 20.17
CA VAL A 128 -8.80 -1.31 20.56
C VAL A 128 -8.26 -1.94 21.86
N GLY A 129 -7.29 -1.31 22.52
CA GLY A 129 -6.74 -1.77 23.79
C GLY A 129 -5.80 -2.99 23.70
N LEU A 130 -5.13 -3.20 22.56
CA LEU A 130 -4.12 -4.26 22.46
C LEU A 130 -2.90 -3.96 23.35
N PRO A 131 -2.24 -5.00 23.87
CA PRO A 131 -0.94 -4.85 24.52
C PRO A 131 0.10 -4.31 23.53
N VAL A 132 1.19 -3.75 24.06
CA VAL A 132 2.27 -3.12 23.26
C VAL A 132 2.72 -4.00 22.08
N LEU A 133 2.94 -5.29 22.31
CA LEU A 133 3.34 -6.22 21.25
C LEU A 133 2.28 -6.40 20.15
N GLY A 134 0.98 -6.38 20.51
CA GLY A 134 -0.11 -6.45 19.55
C GLY A 134 -0.21 -5.20 18.68
N SER A 135 -0.05 -4.02 19.29
CA SER A 135 -0.01 -2.74 18.57
C SER A 135 1.19 -2.64 17.63
N LEU A 136 2.36 -3.12 18.07
CA LEU A 136 3.55 -3.21 17.22
C LEU A 136 3.35 -4.20 16.06
N ALA A 137 2.71 -5.35 16.31
CA ALA A 137 2.40 -6.30 15.25
C ALA A 137 1.51 -5.67 14.16
N LEU A 138 0.44 -4.96 14.55
CA LEU A 138 -0.40 -4.22 13.60
C LEU A 138 0.34 -3.11 12.86
N ALA A 139 1.28 -2.42 13.54
CA ALA A 139 2.15 -1.43 12.92
C ALA A 139 3.06 -2.01 11.83
N VAL A 140 3.39 -3.31 11.91
CA VAL A 140 4.15 -4.03 10.86
C VAL A 140 3.22 -4.57 9.77
N VAL A 141 2.06 -5.10 10.14
CA VAL A 141 1.10 -5.67 9.17
C VAL A 141 0.62 -4.62 8.17
N GLY A 142 0.16 -3.46 8.65
CA GLY A 142 -0.36 -2.38 7.80
C GLY A 142 0.54 -2.05 6.59
N PRO A 143 1.82 -1.70 6.79
CA PRO A 143 2.71 -1.32 5.69
C PRO A 143 3.17 -2.50 4.82
N THR A 144 3.20 -3.73 5.35
CA THR A 144 3.82 -4.86 4.64
C THR A 144 2.85 -5.68 3.81
N THR A 145 1.58 -5.81 4.23
CA THR A 145 0.65 -6.74 3.59
C THR A 145 0.34 -6.37 2.14
N GLY A 146 0.16 -5.08 1.82
CA GLY A 146 -0.13 -4.69 0.44
C GLY A 146 0.97 -5.12 -0.54
N ARG A 147 2.24 -4.91 -0.18
CA ARG A 147 3.39 -5.35 -0.98
C ARG A 147 3.48 -6.87 -1.08
N PHE A 148 3.24 -7.57 0.03
CA PHE A 148 3.23 -9.03 0.07
C PHE A 148 2.19 -9.63 -0.89
N LEU A 149 0.97 -9.07 -0.93
CA LEU A 149 -0.08 -9.49 -1.85
C LEU A 149 0.30 -9.28 -3.31
N ILE A 150 0.97 -8.17 -3.64
CA ILE A 150 1.46 -7.91 -4.99
C ILE A 150 2.55 -8.92 -5.37
N ASP A 151 3.51 -9.18 -4.48
CA ASP A 151 4.60 -10.13 -4.74
C ASP A 151 4.04 -11.53 -5.06
N ILE A 152 3.09 -12.02 -4.25
CA ILE A 152 2.40 -13.30 -4.49
C ILE A 152 1.65 -13.30 -5.83
N SER A 153 0.89 -12.23 -6.12
CA SER A 153 0.11 -12.14 -7.35
C SER A 153 0.99 -12.11 -8.60
N CYS A 154 2.22 -11.62 -8.49
CA CYS A 154 3.21 -11.65 -9.57
C CYS A 154 4.03 -12.95 -9.61
N GLY A 155 3.84 -13.88 -8.66
CA GLY A 155 4.64 -15.10 -8.55
C GLY A 155 6.12 -14.82 -8.24
N VAL A 156 6.41 -13.73 -7.53
CA VAL A 156 7.76 -13.34 -7.11
C VAL A 156 7.89 -13.63 -5.61
N PRO A 157 9.02 -14.14 -5.12
CA PRO A 157 9.21 -14.32 -3.68
C PRO A 157 9.05 -12.97 -2.94
N PRO A 158 8.25 -12.92 -1.87
CA PRO A 158 8.00 -11.66 -1.15
C PRO A 158 9.31 -11.07 -0.62
N LYS A 159 9.56 -9.79 -0.92
CA LYS A 159 10.85 -9.16 -0.62
C LYS A 159 11.14 -9.08 0.88
N GLN A 160 10.15 -9.20 1.75
CA GLN A 160 10.30 -9.30 3.21
C GLN A 160 11.14 -10.52 3.63
N PHE A 161 11.13 -11.60 2.83
CA PHE A 161 11.89 -12.82 3.09
C PHE A 161 13.17 -12.93 2.24
N VAL A 162 13.38 -12.00 1.30
CA VAL A 162 14.52 -12.02 0.40
C VAL A 162 15.53 -10.98 0.85
N ARG A 163 16.74 -11.44 1.18
CA ARG A 163 17.85 -10.55 1.54
C ARG A 163 18.23 -9.67 0.35
N ALA A 164 18.41 -8.36 0.59
CA ALA A 164 19.02 -7.48 -0.41
C ALA A 164 20.42 -8.01 -0.74
N SER A 165 20.75 -8.12 -2.04
CA SER A 165 22.08 -8.54 -2.48
C SER A 165 23.14 -7.60 -1.91
N GLY A 166 23.88 -8.09 -0.90
CA GLY A 166 25.04 -7.39 -0.35
C GLY A 166 26.23 -7.47 -1.32
N PRO A 167 27.35 -6.81 -1.01
CA PRO A 167 28.57 -6.85 -1.83
C PRO A 167 29.25 -8.23 -1.87
N TRP A 168 28.72 -9.22 -1.15
CA TRP A 168 29.32 -10.55 -1.02
C TRP A 168 28.76 -11.50 -2.08
N PRO A 169 29.61 -12.29 -2.74
CA PRO A 169 29.18 -13.25 -3.75
C PRO A 169 28.20 -14.27 -3.16
N SER A 170 27.12 -14.56 -3.88
CA SER A 170 26.19 -15.62 -3.51
C SER A 170 26.89 -16.97 -3.51
N PRO A 171 26.67 -17.84 -2.49
CA PRO A 171 27.04 -19.25 -2.60
C PRO A 171 26.34 -19.83 -3.83
N ARG A 172 27.12 -20.50 -4.69
CA ARG A 172 26.62 -21.15 -5.91
C ARG A 172 25.71 -22.33 -5.57
#